data_AF-A0A2T6G8X1-F1
#
_entry.id   AF-A0A2T6G8X1-F1
#
_cell.length_a   1.000
_cell.length_b   1.000
_cell.length_c   1.000
_cell.angle_alpha   90.00
_cell.angle_beta   90.00
_cell.angle_gamma   90.00
#
_symmetry.space_group_name_H-M   'P 1'
#
loop_
_entity.id
_entity.type
_entity.pdbx_description
1 polymer ?
#
loop_
_entity_poly.entity_id
_entity_poly.type
_entity_poly.pdbx_seq_one_letter_code
_entity_poly.pdbx_strand_id
1 'polypeptide(L)'
;MKMSKLILGVCLIASLALNVYLFKYQMNWNNKQQKIDLDFKASIGRISGALDSVTDGNYTGYLTAIEHASKANALSKYSSYNHETGNITGTTSELINQFRNLYASQKNLADKERLIQGFQQLSAEPNNRETMDNILMLLNKQ
;
A
#
# COMPACT_ATOMS: atom_id res chain seq x y z
N MET A 1 41.62 21.09 36.62
CA MET A 1 41.77 19.95 35.68
C MET A 1 40.84 18.76 35.93
N LYS A 2 40.42 18.45 37.18
CA LYS A 2 39.50 17.33 37.47
C LYS A 2 38.03 17.62 37.11
N MET A 3 37.55 18.84 37.34
CA MET A 3 36.17 19.22 37.06
C MET A 3 35.84 19.23 35.54
N SER A 4 36.78 19.64 34.69
CA SER A 4 36.59 19.61 33.23
C SER A 4 36.50 18.19 32.67
N LYS A 5 37.26 17.23 33.23
CA LYS A 5 37.17 15.80 32.86
C LYS A 5 35.84 15.17 33.28
N LEU A 6 35.31 15.60 34.42
CA LEU A 6 34.02 15.12 34.93
C LEU A 6 32.86 15.67 34.09
N ILE A 7 32.90 16.95 33.74
CA ILE A 7 31.95 17.59 32.79
C ILE A 7 32.03 16.91 31.41
N LEU A 8 33.24 16.67 30.89
CA LEU A 8 33.44 15.94 29.63
C LEU A 8 32.83 14.53 29.70
N GLY A 9 33.06 13.80 30.78
CA GLY A 9 32.47 12.48 30.99
C GLY A 9 30.94 12.49 31.00
N VAL A 10 30.33 13.44 31.69
CA VAL A 10 28.86 13.60 31.71
C VAL A 10 28.32 13.96 30.33
N CYS A 11 28.96 14.88 29.61
CA CYS A 11 28.57 15.24 28.25
C CYS A 11 28.67 14.05 27.29
N LEU A 12 29.69 13.19 27.46
CA LEU A 12 29.88 12.00 26.64
C LEU A 12 28.79 10.96 26.90
N ILE A 13 28.44 10.73 28.17
CA ILE A 13 27.32 9.85 28.56
C ILE A 13 25.99 10.38 28.02
N ALA A 14 25.74 11.69 28.16
CA ALA A 14 24.52 12.33 27.64
C ALA A 14 24.42 12.22 26.11
N SER A 15 25.52 12.43 25.39
CA SER A 15 25.60 12.25 23.94
C SER A 15 25.35 10.80 23.53
N LEU A 16 25.92 9.83 24.26
CA LEU A 16 25.67 8.41 23.99
C LEU A 16 24.20 8.04 24.20
N ALA A 17 23.60 8.49 25.32
CA ALA A 17 22.20 8.25 25.63
C ALA A 17 21.25 8.86 24.59
N LEU A 18 21.55 10.08 24.12
CA LEU A 18 20.80 10.74 23.05
C LEU A 18 20.90 9.96 21.74
N ASN A 19 22.09 9.51 21.35
CA ASN A 19 22.29 8.70 20.14
C ASN A 19 21.51 7.38 20.21
N VAL A 20 21.55 6.69 21.35
CA VAL A 20 20.78 5.45 21.56
C VAL A 20 19.28 5.71 21.46
N TYR A 21 18.78 6.81 22.03
CA TYR A 21 17.37 7.19 21.95
C TYR A 21 16.94 7.49 20.51
N LEU A 22 17.71 8.30 19.78
CA LEU A 22 17.44 8.64 18.39
C LEU A 22 17.46 7.39 17.49
N PHE A 23 18.43 6.50 17.69
CA PHE A 23 18.51 5.23 16.97
C PHE A 23 17.28 4.36 17.21
N LYS A 24 16.86 4.18 18.47
CA LYS A 24 15.64 3.42 18.81
C LYS A 24 14.40 4.04 18.20
N TYR A 25 14.29 5.36 18.22
CA TYR A 25 13.16 6.08 17.63
C TYR A 25 13.08 5.87 16.11
N GLN A 26 14.21 6.03 15.41
CA GLN A 26 14.30 5.80 13.97
C GLN A 26 13.98 4.35 13.60
N MET A 27 14.51 3.38 14.35
CA MET A 27 14.23 1.96 14.12
C MET A 27 12.73 1.65 14.29
N ASN A 28 12.09 2.19 15.32
CA ASN A 28 10.65 2.00 15.53
C ASN A 28 9.82 2.63 14.40
N TRP A 29 10.22 3.82 13.93
CA TRP A 29 9.56 4.47 12.81
C TRP A 29 9.69 3.65 11.52
N ASN A 30 10.89 3.17 11.20
CA ASN A 30 11.14 2.28 10.05
C ASN A 30 10.30 0.99 10.12
N ASN A 31 10.22 0.36 11.30
CA ASN A 31 9.41 -0.84 11.48
C ASN A 31 7.91 -0.58 11.25
N LYS A 32 7.41 0.57 11.72
CA LYS A 32 6.02 0.99 11.47
C LYS A 32 5.78 1.22 9.99
N GLN A 33 6.69 1.91 9.31
CA GLN A 33 6.60 2.16 7.87
C GLN A 33 6.59 0.86 7.07
N GLN A 34 7.53 -0.05 7.36
CA GLN A 34 7.59 -1.37 6.72
C GLN A 34 6.29 -2.17 6.90
N LYS A 35 5.68 -2.10 8.10
CA LYS A 35 4.40 -2.74 8.35
C LYS A 35 3.29 -2.14 7.50
N ILE A 36 3.20 -0.81 7.43
CA ILE A 36 2.21 -0.11 6.59
C ILE A 36 2.40 -0.49 5.12
N ASP A 37 3.63 -0.51 4.63
CA ASP A 37 3.94 -0.85 3.24
C ASP A 37 3.58 -2.32 2.94
N LEU A 38 3.82 -3.23 3.87
CA LEU A 38 3.44 -4.64 3.75
C LEU A 38 1.92 -4.82 3.74
N ASP A 39 1.21 -4.13 4.64
CA ASP A 39 -0.26 -4.17 4.69
C ASP A 39 -0.89 -3.54 3.45
N PHE A 40 -0.27 -2.48 2.90
CA PHE A 40 -0.67 -1.85 1.64
C PHE A 40 -0.52 -2.83 0.48
N LYS A 41 0.67 -3.42 0.32
CA LYS A 41 0.95 -4.43 -0.71
C LYS A 41 0.00 -5.61 -0.61
N ALA A 42 -0.18 -6.15 0.58
CA ALA A 42 -1.08 -7.27 0.81
C ALA A 42 -2.54 -6.91 0.49
N SER A 43 -2.97 -5.66 0.74
CA SER A 43 -4.31 -5.20 0.36
C SER A 43 -4.48 -5.18 -1.16
N ILE A 44 -3.51 -4.63 -1.90
CA ILE A 44 -3.51 -4.69 -3.38
C ILE A 44 -3.51 -6.14 -3.88
N GLY A 45 -2.66 -7.01 -3.31
CA GLY A 45 -2.58 -8.41 -3.71
C GLY A 45 -3.89 -9.16 -3.48
N ARG A 46 -4.61 -8.90 -2.39
CA ARG A 46 -5.91 -9.53 -2.12
C ARG A 46 -7.02 -9.12 -3.08
N ILE A 47 -6.89 -7.98 -3.79
CA ILE A 47 -7.80 -7.64 -4.88
C ILE A 47 -7.76 -8.74 -5.96
N SER A 48 -6.57 -9.25 -6.30
CA SER A 48 -6.44 -10.32 -7.30
C SER A 48 -7.23 -11.59 -6.91
N GLY A 49 -7.13 -12.03 -5.65
CA GLY A 49 -7.91 -13.17 -5.15
C GLY A 49 -9.41 -12.89 -5.08
N ALA A 50 -9.80 -11.65 -4.77
CA ALA A 50 -11.20 -11.24 -4.80
C ALA A 50 -11.78 -11.30 -6.22
N LEU A 51 -11.04 -10.83 -7.23
CA LEU A 51 -11.46 -10.90 -8.63
C LEU A 51 -11.57 -12.34 -9.13
N ASP A 52 -10.71 -13.24 -8.68
CA ASP A 52 -10.77 -14.66 -9.08
C ASP A 52 -12.12 -15.30 -8.71
N SER A 53 -12.67 -14.92 -7.56
CA SER A 53 -13.98 -15.39 -7.07
C SER A 53 -15.19 -14.85 -7.86
N VAL A 54 -14.99 -13.91 -8.78
CA VAL A 54 -16.05 -13.42 -9.67
C VAL A 54 -16.31 -14.44 -10.77
N THR A 55 -17.54 -14.93 -10.81
CA THR A 55 -18.05 -15.86 -11.82
C THR A 55 -19.41 -15.40 -12.32
N ASP A 56 -19.86 -15.97 -13.43
CA ASP A 56 -21.19 -15.69 -13.95
C ASP A 56 -22.26 -15.99 -12.88
N GLY A 57 -23.09 -15.01 -12.55
CA GLY A 57 -24.07 -15.12 -11.47
C GLY A 57 -23.53 -14.97 -10.03
N ASN A 58 -22.22 -14.77 -9.82
CA ASN A 58 -21.63 -14.45 -8.52
C ASN A 58 -20.64 -13.27 -8.60
N TYR A 59 -21.15 -12.10 -8.20
CA TYR A 59 -20.42 -10.83 -8.25
C TYR A 59 -19.91 -10.37 -6.88
N THR A 60 -20.01 -11.22 -5.85
CA THR A 60 -19.58 -10.88 -4.48
C THR A 60 -18.08 -10.61 -4.38
N GLY A 61 -17.29 -11.18 -5.29
CA GLY A 61 -15.87 -10.87 -5.42
C GLY A 61 -15.58 -9.38 -5.63
N TYR A 62 -16.47 -8.62 -6.28
CA TYR A 62 -16.32 -7.17 -6.39
C TYR A 62 -16.50 -6.46 -5.05
N LEU A 63 -17.35 -6.95 -4.15
CA LEU A 63 -17.48 -6.37 -2.79
C LEU A 63 -16.19 -6.57 -2.00
N THR A 64 -15.60 -7.76 -2.09
CA THR A 64 -14.30 -8.07 -1.46
C THR A 64 -13.18 -7.23 -2.08
N ALA A 65 -13.21 -7.00 -3.40
CA ALA A 65 -12.26 -6.12 -4.08
C ALA A 65 -12.40 -4.66 -3.62
N ILE A 66 -13.64 -4.17 -3.44
CA ILE A 66 -13.91 -2.84 -2.88
C ILE A 66 -13.33 -2.71 -1.46
N GLU A 67 -13.51 -3.73 -0.61
CA GLU A 67 -12.96 -3.72 0.75
C GLU A 67 -11.43 -3.60 0.73
N HIS A 68 -10.77 -4.41 -0.08
CA HIS A 68 -9.31 -4.39 -0.20
C HIS A 68 -8.77 -3.11 -0.84
N ALA A 69 -9.44 -2.58 -1.87
CA ALA A 69 -9.12 -1.28 -2.46
C ALA A 69 -9.30 -0.14 -1.44
N SER A 70 -10.34 -0.20 -0.60
CA SER A 70 -10.58 0.77 0.48
C SER A 70 -9.49 0.72 1.55
N LYS A 71 -9.05 -0.48 1.94
CA LYS A 71 -7.90 -0.66 2.85
C LYS A 71 -6.61 -0.09 2.24
N ALA A 72 -6.34 -0.39 0.97
CA ALA A 72 -5.18 0.16 0.27
C ALA A 72 -5.23 1.70 0.22
N ASN A 73 -6.39 2.29 -0.09
CA ASN A 73 -6.58 3.74 -0.10
C ASN A 73 -6.42 4.39 1.30
N ALA A 74 -6.86 3.72 2.37
CA ALA A 74 -6.63 4.22 3.72
C ALA A 74 -5.14 4.21 4.10
N LEU A 75 -4.41 3.19 3.66
CA LEU A 75 -2.98 3.02 3.91
C LEU A 75 -2.11 3.86 2.97
N SER A 76 -2.60 4.21 1.78
CA SER A 76 -1.83 4.89 0.73
C SER A 76 -1.19 6.18 1.24
N LYS A 77 -1.92 6.99 2.01
CA LYS A 77 -1.42 8.26 2.54
C LYS A 77 -0.21 8.10 3.47
N TYR A 78 -0.08 6.94 4.10
CA TYR A 78 0.97 6.64 5.07
C TYR A 78 2.02 5.68 4.53
N SER A 79 1.81 5.10 3.35
CA SER A 79 2.80 4.22 2.72
C SER A 79 3.94 5.04 2.12
N SER A 80 5.11 4.43 2.02
CA SER A 80 6.29 5.06 1.41
C SER A 80 6.04 5.38 -0.07
N TYR A 81 5.18 4.60 -0.73
CA TYR A 81 4.86 4.71 -2.16
C TYR A 81 4.14 6.00 -2.57
N ASN A 82 3.44 6.66 -1.64
CA ASN A 82 2.74 7.92 -1.95
C ASN A 82 3.68 9.09 -2.18
N HIS A 83 4.88 9.04 -1.59
CA HIS A 83 5.91 10.06 -1.79
C HIS A 83 6.64 9.92 -3.13
N GLU A 84 6.66 8.72 -3.72
CA GLU A 84 7.42 8.42 -4.93
C GLU A 84 6.64 8.66 -6.23
N THR A 85 5.32 8.42 -6.23
CA THR A 85 4.51 8.38 -7.46
C THR A 85 3.39 9.41 -7.52
N GLY A 86 3.24 10.23 -6.48
CA GLY A 86 2.44 11.46 -6.50
C GLY A 86 0.92 11.32 -6.57
N ASN A 87 0.33 10.12 -6.76
CA ASN A 87 -1.12 9.96 -6.73
C ASN A 87 -1.66 8.55 -6.44
N ILE A 88 -0.92 7.71 -5.69
CA ILE A 88 -1.38 6.35 -5.37
C ILE A 88 -2.69 6.33 -4.57
N THR A 89 -2.96 7.40 -3.82
CA THR A 89 -4.24 7.65 -3.14
C THR A 89 -5.39 7.87 -4.14
N GLY A 90 -5.21 8.74 -5.13
CA GLY A 90 -6.22 8.95 -6.17
C GLY A 90 -6.52 7.67 -6.94
N THR A 91 -5.47 6.90 -7.29
CA THR A 91 -5.67 5.65 -8.03
C THR A 91 -6.40 4.59 -7.22
N THR A 92 -6.04 4.39 -5.95
CA THR A 92 -6.75 3.42 -5.10
C THR A 92 -8.20 3.83 -4.84
N SER A 93 -8.50 5.13 -4.79
CA SER A 93 -9.87 5.62 -4.79
C SER A 93 -10.62 5.32 -6.10
N GLU A 94 -9.95 5.45 -7.25
CA GLU A 94 -10.56 5.14 -8.55
C GLU A 94 -10.88 3.64 -8.67
N LEU A 95 -10.00 2.76 -8.18
CA LEU A 95 -10.29 1.32 -8.12
C LEU A 95 -11.58 1.00 -7.37
N ILE A 96 -11.85 1.70 -6.26
CA ILE A 96 -13.11 1.53 -5.50
C ILE A 96 -14.31 1.85 -6.38
N ASN A 97 -14.25 2.95 -7.14
CA ASN A 97 -15.34 3.36 -8.04
C ASN A 97 -15.55 2.33 -9.15
N GLN A 98 -14.47 1.86 -9.77
CA GLN A 98 -14.52 0.86 -10.84
C GLN A 98 -15.19 -0.43 -10.35
N PHE A 99 -14.79 -0.95 -9.19
CA PHE A 99 -15.40 -2.17 -8.65
C PHE A 99 -16.86 -1.97 -8.20
N ARG A 100 -17.23 -0.79 -7.70
CA ARG A 100 -18.64 -0.45 -7.42
C ARG A 100 -19.49 -0.47 -8.68
N ASN A 101 -18.98 0.10 -9.77
CA ASN A 101 -19.67 0.12 -11.06
C ASN A 101 -19.82 -1.31 -11.62
N LEU A 102 -18.78 -2.14 -11.52
CA LEU A 102 -18.81 -3.55 -11.91
C LEU A 102 -19.83 -4.35 -11.09
N TYR A 103 -19.87 -4.13 -9.78
CA TYR A 103 -20.85 -4.77 -8.91
C TYR A 103 -22.29 -4.36 -9.25
N ALA A 104 -22.53 -3.07 -9.44
CA ALA A 104 -23.85 -2.55 -9.78
C ALA A 104 -24.34 -3.04 -11.16
N SER A 105 -23.43 -3.14 -12.12
CA SER A 105 -23.74 -3.60 -13.48
C SER A 105 -23.79 -5.13 -13.62
N GLN A 106 -23.33 -5.87 -12.60
CA GLN A 106 -23.28 -7.35 -12.62
C GLN A 106 -22.58 -7.89 -13.88
N LYS A 107 -21.56 -7.19 -14.35
CA LYS A 107 -20.79 -7.60 -15.54
C LYS A 107 -19.67 -8.55 -15.15
N ASN A 108 -19.40 -9.52 -16.00
CA ASN A 108 -18.19 -10.33 -15.92
C ASN A 108 -16.99 -9.53 -16.42
N LEU A 109 -15.80 -9.85 -15.90
CA LEU A 109 -14.55 -9.27 -16.37
C LEU A 109 -14.13 -9.91 -17.71
N ALA A 110 -14.04 -9.11 -18.77
CA ALA A 110 -13.62 -9.56 -20.09
C ALA A 110 -12.16 -10.05 -20.13
N ASP A 111 -11.29 -9.44 -19.33
CA ASP A 111 -9.84 -9.72 -19.24
C ASP A 111 -9.44 -10.08 -17.80
N LYS A 112 -10.18 -11.01 -17.17
CA LYS A 112 -10.02 -11.36 -15.75
C LYS A 112 -8.59 -11.77 -15.40
N GLU A 113 -7.98 -12.69 -16.16
CA GLU A 113 -6.64 -13.18 -15.85
C GLU A 113 -5.58 -12.06 -15.91
N ARG A 114 -5.70 -11.15 -16.89
CA ARG A 114 -4.79 -10.00 -17.02
C ARG A 114 -4.93 -9.03 -15.86
N LEU A 115 -6.15 -8.78 -15.40
CA LEU A 115 -6.38 -7.95 -14.21
C LEU A 115 -5.77 -8.59 -12.96
N ILE A 116 -5.98 -9.89 -12.76
CA ILE A 116 -5.39 -10.64 -11.63
C ILE A 116 -3.87 -10.52 -11.65
N GLN A 117 -3.23 -10.77 -12.81
CA GLN A 117 -1.78 -10.63 -12.97
C GLN A 117 -1.31 -9.20 -12.73
N GLY A 118 -2.03 -8.20 -13.24
CA GLY A 118 -1.74 -6.79 -13.01
C GLY A 118 -1.73 -6.45 -11.52
N PHE A 119 -2.74 -6.88 -10.76
CA PHE A 119 -2.80 -6.64 -9.32
C PHE A 119 -1.70 -7.39 -8.54
N GLN A 120 -1.30 -8.58 -8.99
CA GLN A 120 -0.16 -9.31 -8.40
C GLN A 120 1.16 -8.57 -8.64
N GLN A 121 1.38 -8.06 -9.86
CA GLN A 121 2.55 -7.24 -10.20
C GLN A 121 2.55 -5.93 -9.40
N LEU A 122 1.41 -5.23 -9.34
CA LEU A 122 1.28 -3.99 -8.58
C LEU A 122 1.47 -4.21 -7.08
N SER A 123 1.06 -5.37 -6.55
CA SER A 123 1.34 -5.78 -5.17
C SER A 123 2.84 -5.96 -4.92
N ALA A 124 3.60 -6.45 -5.90
CA ALA A 124 5.05 -6.58 -5.79
C ALA A 124 5.75 -5.23 -5.91
N GLU A 125 5.29 -4.38 -6.83
CA GLU A 125 5.84 -3.06 -7.13
C GLU A 125 4.74 -1.97 -7.18
N PRO A 126 4.29 -1.46 -6.02
CA PRO A 126 3.21 -0.47 -5.93
C PRO A 126 3.45 0.86 -6.65
N ASN A 127 4.71 1.18 -6.94
CA ASN A 127 5.12 2.38 -7.64
C ASN A 127 5.23 2.17 -9.17
N ASN A 128 4.94 0.97 -9.68
CA ASN A 128 4.95 0.70 -11.12
C ASN A 128 3.73 1.35 -11.80
N ARG A 129 3.97 2.53 -12.37
CA ARG A 129 2.94 3.34 -13.04
C ARG A 129 2.37 2.65 -14.28
N GLU A 130 3.19 1.95 -15.05
CA GLU A 130 2.73 1.25 -16.25
C GLU A 130 1.74 0.14 -15.89
N THR A 131 2.06 -0.68 -14.88
CA THR A 131 1.13 -1.69 -14.36
C THR A 131 -0.17 -1.06 -13.88
N MET A 132 -0.08 0.06 -13.15
CA MET A 132 -1.24 0.81 -12.66
C MET A 132 -2.14 1.30 -13.80
N ASP A 133 -1.56 1.96 -14.80
CA ASP A 133 -2.28 2.53 -15.94
C ASP A 133 -2.92 1.41 -16.78
N ASN A 134 -2.23 0.28 -16.94
CA ASN A 134 -2.76 -0.90 -17.62
C ASN A 134 -3.98 -1.50 -16.89
N ILE A 135 -3.94 -1.61 -15.56
CA ILE A 135 -5.08 -2.07 -14.75
C ILE A 135 -6.28 -1.14 -14.96
N LEU A 136 -6.09 0.18 -14.84
CA LEU A 136 -7.17 1.14 -15.00
C LEU A 136 -7.75 1.12 -16.42
N MET A 137 -6.89 1.00 -17.44
CA MET A 137 -7.33 0.84 -18.82
C MET A 137 -8.20 -0.42 -18.98
N LEU A 138 -7.79 -1.56 -18.42
CA LEU A 138 -8.56 -2.80 -18.49
C LEU A 138 -9.90 -2.67 -17.75
N LEU A 139 -9.94 -2.04 -16.58
CA LEU A 139 -11.18 -1.81 -15.84
C LEU A 139 -12.14 -0.87 -16.56
N ASN A 140 -11.63 0.14 -17.27
CA ASN A 140 -12.46 1.05 -18.07
C ASN A 140 -13.05 0.42 -19.34
N LYS A 141 -12.54 -0.73 -19.77
CA LYS A 141 -13.04 -1.45 -20.96
C LYS A 141 -14.20 -2.41 -20.68
N GLN A 142 -14.63 -2.54 -19.41
CA GLN A 142 -15.61 -3.52 -18.97
C GLN A 142 -17.07 -3.13 -19.31
#